data_AF-A0A326GAH3-F1
#
_entry.id   AF-A0A326GAH3-F1
#
_cell.length_a   1.000
_cell.length_b   1.000
_cell.length_c   1.000
_cell.angle_alpha   90.00
_cell.angle_beta   90.00
_cell.angle_gamma   90.00
#
_symmetry.space_group_name_H-M   'P 1'
#
loop_
_entity.id
_entity.type
_entity.pdbx_description
1 polymer ?
#
loop_
_entity_poly.entity_id
_entity_poly.type
_entity_poly.pdbx_seq_one_letter_code
_entity_poly.pdbx_strand_id
1 'polypeptide(L)'
;MPVVDSDVAKLALALLREGRGLNHPAYSFLSFYRVIERAIPNGKDRGAWMSEAVERIEDRTAKEALAKLRESYAGDVGMHLRDSGRSAVAHATKEPVANPDSPLDYQRLHRERPIIEALAVMAIEECFGIQTKHTIWKEHLYELRGWKPIFGPDLIALINAGKTPDAAQTIDLPKINLRLRLSEPYEPLELLHPTGWAVHDSKAEVQYRSRDGYVRVVLLLDFAAERLVFPLDVGLQFADDGRVEAVRTGKIITTFIHAYNGNGELQVWNAETDTLMSKCDAFIPVNVVFNPEGAKAELDRWDAEIVRRAML
;
A
#
# COMPACT_ATOMS: atom_id res chain seq x y z
N MET A 1 1.81 -3.69 -12.93
CA MET A 1 2.54 -2.41 -12.86
C MET A 1 1.64 -1.33 -13.44
N PRO A 2 1.68 -0.08 -12.95
CA PRO A 2 0.97 1.01 -13.59
C PRO A 2 1.34 1.06 -15.08
N VAL A 3 0.35 1.22 -15.95
CA VAL A 3 0.59 1.44 -17.37
C VAL A 3 1.16 2.85 -17.50
N VAL A 4 2.37 2.96 -18.04
CA VAL A 4 3.05 4.24 -18.24
C VAL A 4 2.98 4.53 -19.73
N ASP A 5 2.15 5.49 -20.13
CA ASP A 5 1.92 5.78 -21.55
C ASP A 5 3.01 6.66 -22.16
N SER A 6 3.67 7.49 -21.34
CA SER A 6 4.73 8.40 -21.78
C SER A 6 6.05 7.68 -22.07
N ASP A 7 6.54 7.78 -23.30
CA ASP A 7 7.86 7.23 -23.70
C ASP A 7 9.02 7.89 -22.95
N VAL A 8 8.88 9.17 -22.59
CA VAL A 8 9.82 9.90 -21.73
C VAL A 8 9.93 9.21 -20.37
N ALA A 9 8.78 8.87 -19.78
CA ALA A 9 8.72 8.23 -18.47
C ALA A 9 9.13 6.75 -18.52
N LYS A 10 8.81 6.03 -19.60
CA LYS A 10 9.34 4.66 -19.84
C LYS A 10 10.86 4.66 -19.90
N LEU A 11 11.46 5.62 -20.61
CA LEU A 11 12.92 5.76 -20.69
C LEU A 11 13.53 6.10 -19.32
N ALA A 12 12.91 7.02 -18.57
CA ALA A 12 13.35 7.35 -17.20
C ALA A 12 13.32 6.12 -16.27
N LEU A 13 12.27 5.29 -16.35
CA LEU A 13 12.19 4.02 -15.62
C LEU A 13 13.23 3.00 -16.09
N ALA A 14 13.52 2.93 -17.39
CA ALA A 14 14.55 2.05 -17.92
C ALA A 14 15.94 2.44 -17.40
N LEU A 15 16.26 3.74 -17.40
CA LEU A 15 17.50 4.29 -16.82
C LEU A 15 17.57 4.01 -15.31
N LEU A 16 16.48 4.20 -14.56
CA LEU A 16 16.47 3.85 -13.13
C LEU A 16 16.79 2.36 -12.90
N ARG A 17 16.23 1.46 -13.73
CA ARG A 17 16.51 0.02 -13.65
C ARG A 17 17.95 -0.31 -14.03
N GLU A 18 18.48 0.33 -15.07
CA GLU A 18 19.89 0.23 -15.47
C GLU A 18 20.81 0.64 -14.31
N GLY A 19 20.59 1.82 -13.73
CA GLY A 19 21.37 2.32 -12.59
C GLY A 19 21.42 1.33 -11.42
N ARG A 20 20.29 0.68 -11.10
CA ARG A 20 20.21 -0.35 -10.06
C ARG A 20 20.93 -1.65 -10.41
N GLY A 21 21.00 -2.01 -11.69
CA GLY A 21 21.68 -3.21 -12.18
C GLY A 21 23.19 -3.05 -12.38
N LEU A 22 23.71 -1.83 -12.34
CA LEU A 22 25.12 -1.55 -12.56
C LEU A 22 25.97 -1.81 -11.31
N ASN A 23 27.02 -2.61 -11.48
CA ASN A 23 27.99 -2.92 -10.42
C ASN A 23 29.06 -1.83 -10.21
N HIS A 24 29.10 -0.80 -11.06
CA HIS A 24 30.06 0.30 -10.97
C HIS A 24 29.39 1.59 -10.46
N PRO A 25 29.82 2.14 -9.29
CA PRO A 25 29.18 3.32 -8.70
C PRO A 25 29.10 4.52 -9.61
N ALA A 26 30.15 4.81 -10.39
CA ALA A 26 30.16 5.97 -11.29
C ALA A 26 29.11 5.85 -12.42
N TYR A 27 28.96 4.66 -13.01
CA TYR A 27 27.99 4.46 -14.09
C TYR A 27 26.57 4.37 -13.55
N SER A 28 26.40 3.77 -12.37
CA SER A 28 25.13 3.79 -11.64
C SER A 28 24.70 5.22 -11.33
N PHE A 29 25.61 6.05 -10.79
CA PHE A 29 25.39 7.47 -10.54
C PHE A 29 24.97 8.22 -11.81
N LEU A 30 25.69 8.01 -12.92
CA LEU A 30 25.37 8.66 -14.19
C LEU A 30 24.00 8.24 -14.73
N SER A 31 23.65 6.96 -14.61
CA SER A 31 22.35 6.45 -15.03
C SER A 31 21.22 7.08 -14.21
N PHE A 32 21.36 7.19 -12.88
CA PHE A 32 20.42 7.91 -12.03
C PHE A 32 20.35 9.41 -12.35
N TYR A 33 21.48 10.06 -12.60
CA TYR A 33 21.49 11.47 -12.99
C TYR A 33 20.76 11.69 -14.33
N ARG A 34 20.90 10.77 -15.29
CA ARG A 34 20.16 10.82 -16.57
C ARG A 34 18.64 10.72 -16.39
N VAL A 35 18.17 10.02 -15.36
CA VAL A 35 16.74 10.04 -14.98
C VAL A 35 16.30 11.46 -14.66
N ILE A 36 17.08 12.18 -13.85
CA ILE A 36 16.79 13.56 -13.45
C ILE A 36 16.93 14.50 -14.66
N GLU A 37 17.92 14.32 -15.54
CA GLU A 37 18.03 15.08 -16.81
C GLU A 37 16.81 14.85 -17.70
N ARG A 38 16.24 13.64 -17.69
CA ARG A 38 15.06 13.32 -18.49
C ARG A 38 13.78 13.92 -17.90
N ALA A 39 13.66 13.94 -16.58
CA ALA A 39 12.55 14.56 -15.86
C ALA A 39 12.59 16.10 -15.93
N ILE A 40 13.80 16.67 -15.80
CA ILE A 40 14.03 18.12 -15.73
C ILE A 40 15.15 18.48 -16.73
N PRO A 41 14.81 18.75 -18.01
CA PRO A 41 15.80 18.98 -19.07
C PRO A 41 16.64 20.24 -18.85
N ASN A 42 16.02 21.31 -18.36
CA ASN A 42 16.69 22.58 -18.10
C ASN A 42 17.70 22.43 -16.95
N GLY A 43 18.97 22.70 -17.22
CA GLY A 43 20.04 22.51 -16.24
C GLY A 43 20.01 23.47 -15.04
N LYS A 44 19.46 24.68 -15.21
CA LYS A 44 19.31 25.65 -14.12
C LYS A 44 18.21 25.21 -13.17
N ASP A 45 17.05 24.85 -13.74
CA ASP A 45 15.89 24.39 -12.98
C ASP A 45 16.19 23.07 -12.27
N ARG A 46 16.90 22.16 -12.95
CA ARG A 46 17.38 20.90 -12.36
C ARG A 46 18.30 21.13 -11.16
N GLY A 47 19.24 22.08 -11.27
CA GLY A 47 20.14 22.42 -10.17
C GLY A 47 19.36 22.91 -8.94
N ALA A 48 18.47 23.89 -9.14
CA ALA A 48 17.63 24.43 -8.07
C ALA A 48 16.73 23.36 -7.46
N TRP A 49 16.09 22.53 -8.29
CA TRP A 49 15.25 21.42 -7.83
C TRP A 49 16.06 20.40 -7.03
N MET A 50 17.27 20.03 -7.45
CA MET A 50 18.11 19.08 -6.71
C MET A 50 18.48 19.62 -5.32
N SER A 51 18.82 20.91 -5.22
CA SER A 51 19.16 21.57 -3.95
C SER A 51 17.98 21.59 -2.96
N GLU A 52 16.74 21.69 -3.45
CA GLU A 52 15.54 21.61 -2.62
C GLU A 52 15.16 20.15 -2.30
N ALA A 53 15.20 19.28 -3.31
CA ALA A 53 14.75 17.89 -3.22
C ALA A 53 15.59 17.05 -2.23
N VAL A 54 16.87 17.38 -2.02
CA VAL A 54 17.70 16.69 -1.02
C VAL A 54 17.15 16.78 0.39
N GLU A 55 16.46 17.88 0.75
CA GLU A 55 15.83 18.03 2.07
C GLU A 55 14.59 17.15 2.25
N ARG A 56 14.00 16.69 1.15
CA ARG A 56 12.76 15.92 1.12
C ARG A 56 13.01 14.41 0.99
N ILE A 57 14.27 13.97 1.00
CA ILE A 57 14.62 12.55 0.93
C ILE A 57 14.07 11.84 2.16
N GLU A 58 13.20 10.84 1.95
CA GLU A 58 12.62 10.02 3.02
C GLU A 58 13.36 8.68 3.22
N ASP A 59 14.01 8.15 2.17
CA ASP A 59 14.71 6.86 2.19
C ASP A 59 15.82 6.82 3.26
N ARG A 60 15.82 5.78 4.10
CA ARG A 60 16.74 5.66 5.24
C ARG A 60 18.20 5.64 4.80
N THR A 61 18.52 4.89 3.76
CA THR A 61 19.89 4.73 3.28
C THR A 61 20.41 6.05 2.69
N ALA A 62 19.56 6.72 1.90
CA ALA A 62 19.86 8.02 1.34
C ALA A 62 19.99 9.12 2.42
N LYS A 63 19.15 9.10 3.47
CA LYS A 63 19.28 9.99 4.64
C LYS A 63 20.61 9.81 5.37
N GLU A 64 21.00 8.56 5.63
CA GLU A 64 22.28 8.25 6.27
C GLU A 64 23.48 8.70 5.41
N ALA A 65 23.39 8.49 4.09
CA ALA A 65 24.40 8.95 3.14
C ALA A 65 24.48 10.50 3.10
N LEU A 66 23.34 11.18 3.07
CA LEU A 66 23.25 12.63 3.09
C LEU A 66 23.82 13.23 4.38
N ALA A 67 23.51 12.64 5.54
CA ALA A 67 24.07 13.06 6.82
C ALA A 67 25.61 12.96 6.82
N LYS A 68 26.17 11.83 6.37
CA LYS A 68 27.62 11.63 6.25
C LYS A 68 28.27 12.60 5.26
N LEU A 69 27.61 12.90 4.14
CA LEU A 69 28.11 13.89 3.20
C LEU A 69 28.18 15.29 3.87
N ARG A 70 27.14 15.68 4.62
CA ARG A 70 27.10 16.97 5.33
C ARG A 70 28.16 17.10 6.43
N GLU A 71 28.64 16.01 7.01
CA GLU A 71 29.78 16.04 7.94
C GLU A 71 31.10 16.46 7.26
N SER A 72 31.22 16.21 5.96
CA SER A 72 32.45 16.45 5.19
C SER A 72 32.35 17.61 4.19
N TYR A 73 31.14 18.10 3.93
CA TYR A 73 30.86 19.15 2.95
C TYR A 73 29.77 20.10 3.46
N ALA A 74 30.12 21.37 3.62
CA ALA A 74 29.25 22.41 4.18
C ALA A 74 28.52 23.26 3.11
N GLY A 75 28.59 22.88 1.83
CA GLY A 75 27.97 23.60 0.73
C GLY A 75 26.63 23.03 0.27
N ASP A 76 26.17 23.50 -0.89
CA ASP A 76 24.96 22.99 -1.55
C ASP A 76 25.21 21.57 -2.10
N VAL A 77 24.57 20.58 -1.46
CA VAL A 77 24.70 19.17 -1.82
C VAL A 77 24.20 18.89 -3.24
N GLY A 78 23.11 19.52 -3.68
CA GLY A 78 22.58 19.35 -5.03
C GLY A 78 23.60 19.79 -6.09
N MET A 79 24.25 20.93 -5.85
CA MET A 79 25.32 21.43 -6.70
C MET A 79 26.58 20.55 -6.65
N HIS A 80 26.95 20.04 -5.47
CA HIS A 80 28.05 19.08 -5.32
C HIS A 80 27.82 17.80 -6.13
N LEU A 81 26.63 17.20 -6.06
CA LEU A 81 26.29 15.99 -6.82
C LEU A 81 26.37 16.21 -8.34
N ARG A 82 26.06 17.41 -8.82
CA ARG A 82 26.19 17.78 -10.24
C ARG A 82 27.65 17.95 -10.65
N ASP A 83 28.41 18.73 -9.89
CA ASP A 83 29.74 19.19 -10.30
C ASP A 83 30.80 18.13 -9.96
N SER A 84 30.79 17.64 -8.74
CA SER A 84 31.73 16.63 -8.22
C SER A 84 31.32 15.20 -8.56
N GLY A 85 30.02 14.94 -8.79
CA GLY A 85 29.52 13.63 -9.22
C GLY A 85 29.44 13.54 -10.74
N ARG A 86 28.33 14.02 -11.32
CA ARG A 86 28.04 13.84 -12.75
C ARG A 86 29.12 14.42 -13.66
N SER A 87 29.53 15.67 -13.43
CA SER A 87 30.48 16.34 -14.34
C SER A 87 31.85 15.70 -14.26
N ALA A 88 32.28 15.27 -13.08
CA ALA A 88 33.55 14.57 -12.89
C ALA A 88 33.60 13.20 -13.53
N VAL A 89 32.48 12.46 -13.53
CA VAL A 89 32.40 11.15 -14.19
C VAL A 89 32.27 11.28 -15.71
N ALA A 90 31.56 12.31 -16.18
CA ALA A 90 31.21 12.45 -17.59
C ALA A 90 32.28 13.14 -18.46
N HIS A 91 33.16 13.96 -17.88
CA HIS A 91 34.14 14.75 -18.62
C HIS A 91 35.56 14.44 -18.17
N ALA A 92 36.42 14.02 -19.10
CA ALA A 92 37.84 13.78 -18.85
C ALA A 92 38.73 15.04 -19.05
N THR A 93 38.14 16.14 -19.52
CA THR A 93 38.87 17.36 -19.91
C THR A 93 38.65 18.54 -18.95
N LYS A 94 37.78 18.38 -17.94
CA LYS A 94 37.37 19.47 -17.05
C LYS A 94 37.41 19.00 -15.61
N GLU A 95 38.14 19.73 -14.77
CA GLU A 95 38.19 19.45 -13.33
C GLU A 95 36.88 19.82 -12.61
N PRO A 96 36.49 19.06 -11.57
CA PRO A 96 37.13 17.83 -11.10
C PRO A 96 36.91 16.66 -12.08
N VAL A 97 37.90 15.80 -12.31
CA VAL A 97 37.75 14.54 -13.06
C VAL A 97 37.76 13.34 -12.10
N ALA A 98 36.79 12.42 -12.23
CA ALA A 98 36.76 11.20 -11.43
C ALA A 98 37.68 10.15 -12.05
N ASN A 99 38.70 9.72 -11.29
CA ASN A 99 39.65 8.71 -11.75
C ASN A 99 39.09 7.31 -11.46
N PRO A 100 38.82 6.45 -12.48
CA PRO A 100 38.28 5.11 -12.25
C PRO A 100 39.22 4.18 -11.48
N ASP A 101 40.53 4.44 -11.53
CA ASP A 101 41.55 3.69 -10.78
C ASP A 101 41.78 4.25 -9.37
N SER A 102 41.10 5.35 -8.98
CA SER A 102 41.20 5.93 -7.65
C SER A 102 40.22 5.27 -6.69
N PRO A 103 40.70 4.56 -5.64
CA PRO A 103 39.82 4.00 -4.62
C PRO A 103 39.02 5.07 -3.87
N LEU A 104 39.55 6.29 -3.76
CA LEU A 104 38.89 7.41 -3.09
C LEU A 104 37.68 7.89 -3.90
N ASP A 105 37.81 8.03 -5.22
CA ASP A 105 36.69 8.40 -6.09
C ASP A 105 35.62 7.33 -6.13
N TYR A 106 36.05 6.06 -6.18
CA TYR A 106 35.14 4.93 -6.09
C TYR A 106 34.33 4.96 -4.78
N GLN A 107 35.00 5.11 -3.63
CA GLN A 107 34.33 5.16 -2.32
C GLN A 107 33.40 6.36 -2.18
N ARG A 108 33.82 7.54 -2.67
CA ARG A 108 33.01 8.75 -2.67
C ARG A 108 31.72 8.54 -3.47
N LEU A 109 31.82 8.13 -4.72
CA LEU A 109 30.66 7.88 -5.58
C LEU A 109 29.78 6.75 -5.03
N HIS A 110 30.37 5.71 -4.44
CA HIS A 110 29.62 4.66 -3.76
C HIS A 110 28.80 5.20 -2.57
N ARG A 111 29.37 6.10 -1.76
CA ARG A 111 28.69 6.72 -0.62
C ARG A 111 27.60 7.70 -1.04
N GLU A 112 27.79 8.42 -2.14
CA GLU A 112 26.84 9.41 -2.66
C GLU A 112 25.74 8.78 -3.52
N ARG A 113 25.95 7.56 -4.04
CA ARG A 113 25.00 6.82 -4.91
C ARG A 113 23.58 6.73 -4.35
N PRO A 114 23.34 6.41 -3.06
CA PRO A 114 21.98 6.34 -2.51
C PRO A 114 21.24 7.68 -2.60
N ILE A 115 21.94 8.81 -2.50
CA ILE A 115 21.35 10.14 -2.57
C ILE A 115 20.83 10.41 -3.99
N ILE A 116 21.66 10.18 -5.01
CA ILE A 116 21.24 10.42 -6.40
C ILE A 116 20.16 9.43 -6.85
N GLU A 117 20.16 8.19 -6.34
CA GLU A 117 19.07 7.24 -6.59
C GLU A 117 17.75 7.74 -6.00
N ALA A 118 17.74 8.21 -4.74
CA ALA A 118 16.55 8.75 -4.11
C ALA A 118 16.00 9.97 -4.88
N LEU A 119 16.87 10.88 -5.33
CA LEU A 119 16.49 12.00 -6.19
C LEU A 119 15.93 11.53 -7.54
N ALA A 120 16.52 10.51 -8.17
CA ALA A 120 15.99 9.95 -9.42
C ALA A 120 14.59 9.35 -9.25
N VAL A 121 14.35 8.64 -8.14
CA VAL A 121 13.02 8.11 -7.78
C VAL A 121 12.02 9.24 -7.59
N MET A 122 12.39 10.27 -6.83
CA MET A 122 11.54 11.45 -6.57
C MET A 122 11.20 12.21 -7.85
N ALA A 123 12.18 12.41 -8.74
CA ALA A 123 11.97 13.06 -10.03
C ALA A 123 10.96 12.32 -10.91
N ILE A 124 11.00 10.97 -10.92
CA ILE A 124 10.02 10.15 -11.63
C ILE A 124 8.61 10.35 -11.06
N GLU A 125 8.51 10.37 -9.74
CA GLU A 125 7.21 10.51 -9.06
C GLU A 125 6.60 11.90 -9.31
N GLU A 126 7.35 12.97 -9.09
CA GLU A 126 6.87 14.36 -9.22
C GLU A 126 6.63 14.78 -10.67
N CYS A 127 7.53 14.42 -11.59
CA CYS A 127 7.47 14.92 -12.96
C CYS A 127 6.59 14.05 -13.87
N PHE A 128 6.41 12.77 -13.55
CA PHE A 128 5.64 11.84 -14.37
C PHE A 128 4.39 11.26 -13.68
N GLY A 129 4.16 11.56 -12.40
CA GLY A 129 3.01 11.04 -11.65
C GLY A 129 3.08 9.53 -11.40
N ILE A 130 4.26 8.92 -11.51
CA ILE A 130 4.44 7.47 -11.34
C ILE A 130 4.76 7.21 -9.88
N GLN A 131 3.73 6.90 -9.10
CA GLN A 131 3.84 6.66 -7.67
C GLN A 131 4.76 5.47 -7.35
N THR A 132 5.62 5.66 -6.35
CA THR A 132 6.38 4.56 -5.74
C THR A 132 5.47 3.63 -4.94
N LYS A 133 5.97 2.44 -4.60
CA LYS A 133 5.27 1.54 -3.66
C LYS A 133 5.02 2.22 -2.31
N HIS A 134 5.93 3.09 -1.87
CA HIS A 134 5.79 3.80 -0.61
C HIS A 134 4.64 4.80 -0.67
N THR A 135 4.52 5.57 -1.74
CA THR A 135 3.40 6.51 -1.94
C THR A 135 2.08 5.78 -2.12
N ILE A 136 2.04 4.72 -2.94
CA ILE A 136 0.83 3.88 -3.08
C ILE A 136 0.40 3.32 -1.73
N TRP A 137 1.36 2.85 -0.92
CA TRP A 137 1.08 2.39 0.43
C TRP A 137 0.55 3.54 1.29
N LYS A 138 1.26 4.66 1.38
CA LYS A 138 0.90 5.82 2.22
C LYS A 138 -0.48 6.39 1.91
N GLU A 139 -0.87 6.43 0.64
CA GLU A 139 -2.15 6.98 0.20
C GLU A 139 -3.31 5.99 0.26
N HIS A 140 -3.05 4.67 0.27
CA HIS A 140 -4.06 3.61 0.38
C HIS A 140 -5.23 3.69 -0.64
N LEU A 141 -5.07 4.38 -1.79
CA LEU A 141 -6.14 4.63 -2.77
C LEU A 141 -6.80 3.38 -3.38
N TYR A 142 -6.24 2.19 -3.12
CA TYR A 142 -6.78 0.91 -3.55
C TYR A 142 -7.77 0.31 -2.54
N GLU A 143 -7.76 0.71 -1.27
CA GLU A 143 -8.63 0.13 -0.25
C GLU A 143 -10.10 0.47 -0.50
N LEU A 144 -10.41 1.67 -1.01
CA LEU A 144 -11.79 2.13 -1.22
C LEU A 144 -12.17 2.36 -2.69
N ARG A 145 -11.29 2.00 -3.64
CA ARG A 145 -11.48 2.31 -5.06
C ARG A 145 -12.81 1.80 -5.63
N GLY A 146 -13.18 0.56 -5.31
CA GLY A 146 -14.43 -0.05 -5.80
C GLY A 146 -15.70 0.55 -5.19
N TRP A 147 -15.59 1.24 -4.05
CA TRP A 147 -16.73 1.87 -3.38
C TRP A 147 -17.02 3.27 -3.88
N LYS A 148 -15.99 4.00 -4.35
CA LYS A 148 -16.16 5.39 -4.79
C LYS A 148 -17.24 5.59 -5.87
N PRO A 149 -17.34 4.74 -6.91
CA PRO A 149 -18.42 4.85 -7.90
C PRO A 149 -19.81 4.58 -7.33
N ILE A 150 -19.92 3.76 -6.28
CA ILE A 150 -21.20 3.37 -5.65
C ILE A 150 -21.74 4.53 -4.81
N PHE A 151 -20.89 5.19 -4.03
CA PHE A 151 -21.28 6.33 -3.21
C PHE A 151 -21.36 7.63 -4.01
N GLY A 152 -20.46 7.82 -4.97
CA GLY A 152 -20.35 9.04 -5.75
C GLY A 152 -19.70 10.20 -4.97
N PRO A 153 -19.15 11.21 -5.67
CA PRO A 153 -18.35 12.27 -5.07
C PRO A 153 -19.15 13.15 -4.08
N ASP A 154 -20.41 13.44 -4.38
CA ASP A 154 -21.24 14.34 -3.57
C ASP A 154 -21.55 13.73 -2.20
N LEU A 155 -21.88 12.43 -2.18
CA LEU A 155 -22.16 11.72 -0.94
C LEU A 155 -20.89 11.50 -0.11
N ILE A 156 -19.76 11.19 -0.76
CA ILE A 156 -18.46 11.08 -0.09
C ILE A 156 -18.12 12.42 0.60
N ALA A 157 -18.35 13.55 -0.07
CA ALA A 157 -18.13 14.86 0.52
C ALA A 157 -19.03 15.12 1.74
N LEU A 158 -20.29 14.66 1.71
CA LEU A 158 -21.20 14.73 2.86
C LEU A 158 -20.75 13.86 4.03
N ILE A 159 -20.33 12.61 3.76
CA ILE A 159 -19.83 11.66 4.75
C ILE A 159 -18.58 12.24 5.44
N ASN A 160 -17.63 12.76 4.67
CA ASN A 160 -16.41 13.38 5.19
C ASN A 160 -16.70 14.63 6.03
N ALA A 161 -17.82 15.32 5.77
CA ALA A 161 -18.29 16.44 6.57
C ALA A 161 -19.05 16.01 7.84
N GLY A 162 -19.17 14.70 8.10
CA GLY A 162 -19.90 14.12 9.23
C GLY A 162 -21.42 14.33 9.14
N LYS A 163 -21.94 14.66 7.95
CA LYS A 163 -23.36 14.95 7.77
C LYS A 163 -24.12 13.67 7.43
N THR A 164 -25.30 13.52 8.02
CA THR A 164 -26.20 12.43 7.68
C THR A 164 -26.89 12.74 6.34
N PRO A 165 -26.84 11.81 5.38
CA PRO A 165 -27.57 11.94 4.12
C PRO A 165 -29.08 11.88 4.37
N ASP A 166 -29.85 12.39 3.41
CA ASP A 166 -31.31 12.41 3.53
C ASP A 166 -31.87 10.98 3.55
N ALA A 167 -32.93 10.75 4.32
CA ALA A 167 -33.48 9.40 4.55
C ALA A 167 -34.00 8.72 3.27
N ALA A 168 -34.23 9.49 2.20
CA ALA A 168 -34.65 9.00 0.89
C ALA A 168 -33.48 8.54 0.00
N GLN A 169 -32.23 8.78 0.39
CA GLN A 169 -31.07 8.46 -0.43
C GLN A 169 -30.72 6.97 -0.31
N THR A 170 -31.34 6.15 -1.15
CA THR A 170 -31.05 4.71 -1.25
C THR A 170 -29.80 4.50 -2.11
N ILE A 171 -28.80 3.81 -1.57
CA ILE A 171 -27.65 3.32 -2.34
C ILE A 171 -27.91 1.87 -2.68
N ASP A 172 -27.69 1.49 -3.93
CA ASP A 172 -27.68 0.10 -4.35
C ASP A 172 -26.32 -0.53 -4.02
N LEU A 173 -26.25 -1.18 -2.84
CA LEU A 173 -25.06 -1.87 -2.41
C LEU A 173 -24.97 -3.24 -3.12
N PRO A 174 -23.82 -3.62 -3.68
CA PRO A 174 -23.68 -4.92 -4.31
C PRO A 174 -23.61 -6.02 -3.24
N LYS A 175 -23.94 -7.25 -3.62
CA LYS A 175 -23.53 -8.44 -2.86
C LYS A 175 -22.01 -8.55 -2.89
N ILE A 176 -21.43 -9.01 -1.79
CA ILE A 176 -19.97 -9.12 -1.66
C ILE A 176 -19.52 -10.51 -1.25
N ASN A 177 -18.27 -10.84 -1.60
CA ASN A 177 -17.53 -11.95 -1.00
C ASN A 177 -16.40 -11.35 -0.14
N LEU A 178 -16.27 -11.83 1.09
CA LEU A 178 -15.20 -11.45 2.00
C LEU A 178 -14.18 -12.59 2.06
N ARG A 179 -12.97 -12.34 1.56
CA ARG A 179 -11.93 -13.36 1.38
C ARG A 179 -10.62 -12.93 2.02
N LEU A 180 -9.76 -13.91 2.29
CA LEU A 180 -8.34 -13.67 2.58
C LEU A 180 -7.52 -14.05 1.35
N ARG A 181 -6.56 -13.20 0.99
CA ARG A 181 -5.68 -13.47 -0.14
C ARG A 181 -4.92 -14.79 0.07
N LEU A 182 -4.81 -15.60 -0.99
CA LEU A 182 -4.15 -16.92 -0.98
C LEU A 182 -4.80 -17.94 -0.02
N SER A 183 -6.05 -17.73 0.38
CA SER A 183 -6.84 -18.69 1.14
C SER A 183 -7.98 -19.22 0.29
N GLU A 184 -8.43 -20.43 0.60
CA GLU A 184 -9.70 -20.95 0.05
C GLU A 184 -10.88 -20.08 0.52
N PRO A 185 -11.97 -19.98 -0.27
CA PRO A 185 -13.17 -19.26 0.15
C PRO A 185 -13.77 -19.80 1.44
N TYR A 186 -14.28 -18.90 2.27
CA TYR A 186 -15.02 -19.23 3.49
C TYR A 186 -16.51 -19.12 3.17
N GLU A 187 -17.20 -20.24 3.02
CA GLU A 187 -18.58 -20.29 2.47
C GLU A 187 -19.57 -19.30 3.12
N PRO A 188 -19.62 -19.13 4.46
CA PRO A 188 -20.52 -18.16 5.10
C PRO A 188 -20.20 -16.69 4.80
N LEU A 189 -19.04 -16.41 4.24
CA LEU A 189 -18.55 -15.09 3.84
C LEU A 189 -18.66 -14.85 2.33
N GLU A 190 -19.24 -15.79 1.58
CA GLU A 190 -19.56 -15.64 0.18
C GLU A 190 -21.03 -15.22 0.00
N LEU A 191 -21.31 -14.48 -1.07
CA LEU A 191 -22.65 -13.99 -1.44
C LEU A 191 -23.36 -13.25 -0.30
N LEU A 192 -22.61 -12.44 0.46
CA LEU A 192 -23.15 -11.64 1.54
C LEU A 192 -24.12 -10.59 0.98
N HIS A 193 -25.32 -10.55 1.56
CA HIS A 193 -26.39 -9.64 1.14
C HIS A 193 -26.32 -8.33 1.95
N PRO A 194 -26.44 -7.17 1.29
CA PRO A 194 -26.49 -5.90 2.00
C PRO A 194 -27.78 -5.83 2.84
N THR A 195 -27.64 -5.43 4.09
CA THR A 195 -28.79 -5.19 4.99
C THR A 195 -29.06 -3.71 5.23
N GLY A 196 -28.10 -2.85 4.91
CA GLY A 196 -28.23 -1.41 5.03
C GLY A 196 -26.89 -0.73 5.15
N TRP A 197 -26.92 0.58 5.28
CA TRP A 197 -25.76 1.40 5.60
C TRP A 197 -26.15 2.61 6.43
N ALA A 198 -25.17 3.20 7.10
CA ALA A 198 -25.31 4.40 7.90
C ALA A 198 -24.03 5.23 7.85
N VAL A 199 -24.09 6.46 8.37
CA VAL A 199 -22.89 7.26 8.63
C VAL A 199 -22.61 7.24 10.13
N HIS A 200 -21.41 6.81 10.50
CA HIS A 200 -20.94 6.75 11.89
C HIS A 200 -19.53 7.34 11.95
N ASP A 201 -19.31 8.35 12.81
CA ASP A 201 -18.02 9.04 12.97
C ASP A 201 -17.36 9.47 11.64
N SER A 202 -18.13 10.08 10.74
CA SER A 202 -17.69 10.51 9.39
C SER A 202 -17.21 9.37 8.48
N LYS A 203 -17.65 8.14 8.74
CA LYS A 203 -17.38 6.95 7.92
C LYS A 203 -18.70 6.36 7.44
N ALA A 204 -18.70 5.74 6.27
CA ALA A 204 -19.84 4.93 5.84
C ALA A 204 -19.74 3.54 6.46
N GLU A 205 -20.70 3.20 7.30
CA GLU A 205 -20.88 1.86 7.83
C GLU A 205 -21.79 1.08 6.88
N VAL A 206 -21.26 0.06 6.22
CA VAL A 206 -22.05 -0.85 5.38
C VAL A 206 -22.21 -2.19 6.08
N GLN A 207 -23.45 -2.69 6.11
CA GLN A 207 -23.82 -3.88 6.85
C GLN A 207 -24.27 -4.97 5.89
N TYR A 208 -23.82 -6.19 6.18
CA TYR A 208 -24.00 -7.36 5.35
C TYR A 208 -24.42 -8.56 6.19
N ARG A 209 -25.13 -9.50 5.58
CA ARG A 209 -25.56 -10.75 6.22
C ARG A 209 -25.39 -11.94 5.28
N SER A 210 -24.97 -13.08 5.83
CA SER A 210 -24.94 -14.35 5.12
C SER A 210 -26.35 -14.82 4.75
N ARG A 211 -26.43 -15.66 3.72
CA ARG A 211 -27.72 -16.19 3.23
C ARG A 211 -28.48 -17.01 4.28
N ASP A 212 -27.76 -17.74 5.12
CA ASP A 212 -28.31 -18.53 6.23
C ASP A 212 -28.72 -17.66 7.44
N GLY A 213 -28.29 -16.39 7.46
CA GLY A 213 -28.60 -15.43 8.51
C GLY A 213 -27.73 -15.53 9.76
N TYR A 214 -26.78 -16.47 9.83
CA TYR A 214 -25.93 -16.66 11.02
C TYR A 214 -24.81 -15.65 11.14
N VAL A 215 -24.32 -15.10 10.03
CA VAL A 215 -23.17 -14.20 10.02
C VAL A 215 -23.61 -12.79 9.65
N ARG A 216 -23.22 -11.81 10.45
CA ARG A 216 -23.33 -10.39 10.15
C ARG A 216 -21.94 -9.79 10.02
N VAL A 217 -21.72 -9.07 8.92
CA VAL A 217 -20.47 -8.37 8.64
C VAL A 217 -20.73 -6.87 8.61
N VAL A 218 -19.87 -6.09 9.23
CA VAL A 218 -19.88 -4.62 9.17
C VAL A 218 -18.52 -4.15 8.68
N LEU A 219 -18.53 -3.31 7.66
CA LEU A 219 -17.34 -2.65 7.12
C LEU A 219 -17.49 -1.15 7.30
N LEU A 220 -16.42 -0.48 7.73
CA LEU A 220 -16.37 0.97 7.86
C LEU A 220 -15.48 1.53 6.73
N LEU A 221 -16.07 2.35 5.87
CA LEU A 221 -15.39 3.00 4.75
C LEU A 221 -15.00 4.42 5.18
N ASP A 222 -13.70 4.62 5.45
CA ASP A 222 -13.14 5.93 5.79
C ASP A 222 -12.60 6.60 4.52
N PHE A 223 -13.47 7.32 3.82
CA PHE A 223 -13.11 8.00 2.58
C PHE A 223 -12.14 9.17 2.80
N ALA A 224 -12.05 9.73 4.00
CA ALA A 224 -11.11 10.80 4.31
C ALA A 224 -9.68 10.26 4.46
N ALA A 225 -9.54 9.08 5.09
CA ALA A 225 -8.26 8.40 5.26
C ALA A 225 -7.91 7.45 4.11
N GLU A 226 -8.85 7.20 3.18
CA GLU A 226 -8.75 6.17 2.13
C GLU A 226 -8.53 4.76 2.72
N ARG A 227 -9.20 4.45 3.84
CA ARG A 227 -9.03 3.17 4.56
C ARG A 227 -10.32 2.37 4.63
N LEU A 228 -10.20 1.07 4.37
CA LEU A 228 -11.20 0.10 4.77
C LEU A 228 -10.90 -0.34 6.21
N VAL A 229 -11.81 -0.06 7.13
CA VAL A 229 -11.70 -0.49 8.52
C VAL A 229 -12.63 -1.69 8.72
N PHE A 230 -12.04 -2.82 9.11
CA PHE A 230 -12.76 -4.04 9.48
C PHE A 230 -12.62 -4.26 10.99
N PRO A 231 -13.57 -3.78 11.79
CA PRO A 231 -13.47 -3.85 13.24
C PRO A 231 -13.85 -5.26 13.72
N LEU A 232 -12.90 -6.20 13.71
CA LEU A 232 -13.16 -7.63 13.91
C LEU A 232 -14.12 -7.96 15.08
N ASP A 233 -13.95 -7.28 16.22
CA ASP A 233 -14.71 -7.54 17.46
C ASP A 233 -16.21 -7.23 17.35
N VAL A 234 -16.60 -6.26 16.52
CA VAL A 234 -17.99 -5.80 16.38
C VAL A 234 -18.52 -5.97 14.95
N GLY A 235 -17.61 -6.07 14.00
CA GLY A 235 -17.88 -6.13 12.56
C GLY A 235 -17.90 -7.54 11.99
N LEU A 236 -17.64 -8.56 12.79
CA LEU A 236 -17.94 -9.94 12.43
C LEU A 236 -18.68 -10.62 13.58
N GLN A 237 -20.00 -10.77 13.42
CA GLN A 237 -20.87 -11.35 14.42
C GLN A 237 -21.43 -12.68 13.92
N PHE A 238 -21.49 -13.66 14.83
CA PHE A 238 -22.03 -14.98 14.58
C PHE A 238 -23.19 -15.25 15.55
N ALA A 239 -24.29 -15.79 15.02
CA ALA A 239 -25.46 -16.22 15.78
C ALA A 239 -25.58 -17.74 15.75
N ASP A 240 -25.83 -18.33 16.92
CA ASP A 240 -26.07 -19.77 17.09
C ASP A 240 -27.53 -20.00 17.48
N ASP A 241 -28.26 -20.77 16.68
CA ASP A 241 -29.66 -21.11 16.93
C ASP A 241 -29.86 -22.54 17.45
N GLY A 242 -28.77 -23.22 17.82
CA GLY A 242 -28.80 -24.58 18.34
C GLY A 242 -28.74 -25.67 17.27
N ARG A 243 -28.80 -25.35 15.97
CA ARG A 243 -28.71 -26.36 14.90
C ARG A 243 -27.26 -26.74 14.56
N VAL A 244 -27.08 -27.83 13.83
CA VAL A 244 -25.75 -28.32 13.40
C VAL A 244 -25.12 -27.35 12.40
N GLU A 245 -25.93 -26.77 11.53
CA GLU A 245 -25.50 -25.80 10.52
C GLU A 245 -24.86 -24.58 11.15
N ALA A 246 -25.45 -24.04 12.22
CA ALA A 246 -24.89 -22.90 12.94
C ALA A 246 -23.48 -23.22 13.47
N VAL A 247 -23.26 -24.41 14.05
CA VAL A 247 -21.95 -24.82 14.56
C VAL A 247 -20.92 -24.98 13.45
N ARG A 248 -21.32 -25.53 12.30
CA ARG A 248 -20.44 -25.62 11.12
C ARG A 248 -20.02 -24.23 10.65
N THR A 249 -20.96 -23.30 10.56
CA THR A 249 -20.68 -21.90 10.25
C THR A 249 -19.74 -21.26 11.28
N GLY A 250 -19.99 -21.48 12.58
CA GLY A 250 -19.13 -21.02 13.66
C GLY A 250 -17.68 -21.51 13.54
N LYS A 251 -17.47 -22.78 13.17
CA LYS A 251 -16.13 -23.33 12.88
C LYS A 251 -15.44 -22.60 11.73
N ILE A 252 -16.15 -22.36 10.63
CA ILE A 252 -15.60 -21.70 9.44
C ILE A 252 -15.23 -20.24 9.76
N ILE A 253 -16.10 -19.52 10.48
CA ILE A 253 -15.84 -18.15 10.93
C ILE A 253 -14.65 -18.09 11.89
N THR A 254 -14.53 -19.04 12.82
CA THR A 254 -13.36 -19.14 13.72
C THR A 254 -12.08 -19.37 12.92
N THR A 255 -12.13 -20.24 11.91
CA THR A 255 -10.99 -20.51 11.01
C THR A 255 -10.59 -19.24 10.25
N PHE A 256 -11.56 -18.47 9.76
CA PHE A 256 -11.31 -17.17 9.12
C PHE A 256 -10.64 -16.19 10.09
N ILE A 257 -11.14 -16.07 11.32
CA ILE A 257 -10.59 -15.18 12.35
C ILE A 257 -9.13 -15.55 12.66
N HIS A 258 -8.82 -16.84 12.82
CA HIS A 258 -7.44 -17.29 13.06
C HIS A 258 -6.54 -16.99 11.86
N ALA A 259 -7.00 -17.26 10.64
CA ALA A 259 -6.23 -16.96 9.42
C ALA A 259 -6.01 -15.44 9.23
N TYR A 260 -7.01 -14.61 9.56
CA TYR A 260 -6.89 -13.17 9.52
C TYR A 260 -5.86 -12.66 10.54
N ASN A 261 -5.93 -13.15 11.79
CA ASN A 261 -4.93 -12.88 12.83
C ASN A 261 -3.53 -13.41 12.47
N GLY A 262 -3.44 -14.42 11.60
CA GLY A 262 -2.21 -14.98 11.05
C GLY A 262 -1.61 -14.18 9.89
N ASN A 263 -1.73 -12.84 9.89
CA ASN A 263 -1.32 -11.93 8.82
C ASN A 263 -2.15 -12.04 7.53
N GLY A 264 -3.45 -12.31 7.65
CA GLY A 264 -4.35 -12.36 6.49
C GLY A 264 -4.50 -10.98 5.83
N GLU A 265 -4.43 -10.94 4.49
CA GLU A 265 -4.78 -9.76 3.69
C GLU A 265 -6.28 -9.83 3.32
N LEU A 266 -7.10 -8.98 3.94
CA LEU A 266 -8.55 -8.93 3.69
C LEU A 266 -8.84 -8.41 2.28
N GLN A 267 -9.78 -9.06 1.60
CA GLN A 267 -10.28 -8.65 0.29
C GLN A 267 -11.80 -8.63 0.27
N VAL A 268 -12.36 -7.58 -0.31
CA VAL A 268 -13.79 -7.48 -0.61
C VAL A 268 -13.98 -7.53 -2.11
N TRP A 269 -14.77 -8.49 -2.57
CA TRP A 269 -15.07 -8.71 -3.98
C TRP A 269 -16.55 -8.44 -4.23
N ASN A 270 -16.88 -7.83 -5.35
CA ASN A 270 -18.25 -7.78 -5.84
C ASN A 270 -18.63 -9.19 -6.29
N ALA A 271 -19.62 -9.80 -5.64
CA ALA A 271 -19.95 -11.20 -5.85
C ALA A 271 -20.62 -11.50 -7.21
N GLU A 272 -21.15 -10.48 -7.88
CA GLU A 272 -21.87 -10.63 -9.14
C GLU A 272 -20.95 -10.44 -10.35
N THR A 273 -19.96 -9.54 -10.22
CA THR A 273 -19.01 -9.21 -11.29
C THR A 273 -17.64 -9.89 -11.12
N ASP A 274 -17.37 -10.48 -9.96
CA ASP A 274 -16.07 -11.01 -9.54
C ASP A 274 -14.94 -9.97 -9.65
N THR A 275 -15.27 -8.71 -9.35
CA THR A 275 -14.30 -7.61 -9.35
C THR A 275 -13.85 -7.27 -7.93
N LEU A 276 -12.55 -7.06 -7.75
CA LEU A 276 -11.97 -6.64 -6.47
C LEU A 276 -12.38 -5.20 -6.15
N MET A 277 -13.15 -5.02 -5.07
CA MET A 277 -13.62 -3.70 -4.62
C MET A 277 -12.66 -3.04 -3.62
N SER A 278 -12.13 -3.86 -2.71
CA SER A 278 -11.22 -3.44 -1.65
C SER A 278 -10.18 -4.50 -1.37
N LYS A 279 -9.01 -4.03 -0.96
CA LYS A 279 -7.95 -4.88 -0.43
C LYS A 279 -7.28 -4.15 0.73
N CYS A 280 -7.20 -4.76 1.89
CA CYS A 280 -6.36 -4.30 2.99
C CYS A 280 -4.95 -4.89 2.90
N ASP A 281 -4.00 -4.26 3.57
CA ASP A 281 -2.71 -4.86 3.88
C ASP A 281 -2.85 -6.04 4.86
N ALA A 282 -1.77 -6.78 5.07
CA ALA A 282 -1.74 -7.89 6.02
C ALA A 282 -2.07 -7.37 7.42
N PHE A 283 -3.02 -8.03 8.09
CA PHE A 283 -3.39 -7.65 9.44
C PHE A 283 -2.29 -8.06 10.43
N ILE A 284 -1.64 -7.05 11.04
CA ILE A 284 -0.62 -7.26 12.06
C ILE A 284 -1.24 -6.93 13.42
N PRO A 285 -1.64 -7.93 14.21
CA PRO A 285 -2.18 -7.66 15.54
C PRO A 285 -1.09 -7.03 16.42
N VAL A 286 -1.43 -5.95 17.12
CA VAL A 286 -0.54 -5.27 18.08
C VAL A 286 -0.85 -5.75 19.50
N ASN A 287 0.19 -5.93 20.32
CA ASN A 287 0.07 -6.39 21.72
C ASN A 287 -0.60 -7.77 21.90
N VAL A 288 -0.56 -8.62 20.86
CA VAL A 288 -1.08 -10.00 20.91
C VAL A 288 -0.02 -10.95 20.38
N VAL A 289 0.13 -12.10 21.04
CA VAL A 289 0.90 -13.23 20.52
C VAL A 289 -0.10 -14.29 20.07
N PHE A 290 -0.12 -14.59 18.77
CA PHE A 290 -0.97 -15.66 18.24
C PHE A 290 -0.57 -17.00 18.86
N ASN A 291 -1.54 -17.76 19.37
CA ASN A 291 -1.33 -19.08 19.98
C ASN A 291 -1.88 -20.17 19.06
N PRO A 292 -1.02 -20.84 18.25
CA PRO A 292 -1.47 -21.86 17.31
C PRO A 292 -2.10 -23.08 18.00
N GLU A 293 -1.62 -23.45 19.19
CA GLU A 293 -2.17 -24.59 19.95
C GLU A 293 -3.56 -24.27 20.48
N GLY A 294 -3.75 -23.05 20.98
CA GLY A 294 -5.06 -22.55 21.40
C GLY A 294 -6.06 -22.49 20.24
N ALA A 295 -5.63 -21.98 19.09
CA ALA A 295 -6.42 -21.94 17.87
C ALA A 295 -6.86 -23.35 17.43
N LYS A 296 -5.93 -24.32 17.43
CA LYS A 296 -6.24 -25.71 17.13
C LYS A 296 -7.24 -26.32 18.12
N ALA A 297 -7.01 -26.13 19.42
CA ALA A 297 -7.90 -26.65 20.46
C ALA A 297 -9.32 -26.06 20.36
N GLU A 298 -9.45 -24.82 19.91
CA GLU A 298 -10.76 -24.20 19.65
C GLU A 298 -11.46 -24.85 18.45
N LEU A 299 -10.75 -25.12 17.35
CA LEU A 299 -11.31 -25.84 16.21
C LEU A 299 -11.70 -27.29 16.56
N ASP A 300 -10.94 -27.96 17.42
CA ASP A 300 -11.26 -29.30 17.92
C ASP A 300 -12.56 -29.29 18.77
N ARG A 301 -12.82 -28.22 19.53
CA ARG A 301 -14.09 -28.05 20.27
C ARG A 301 -15.27 -27.89 19.32
N TRP A 302 -15.10 -27.13 18.24
CA TRP A 302 -16.12 -27.02 17.20
C TRP A 302 -16.42 -28.37 16.57
N ASP A 303 -15.40 -29.19 16.28
CA ASP A 303 -15.60 -30.55 15.75
C ASP A 303 -16.38 -31.45 16.71
N ALA A 304 -16.04 -31.44 18.00
CA ALA A 304 -16.79 -32.18 19.01
C ALA A 304 -18.26 -31.73 19.10
N GLU A 305 -18.51 -30.43 19.01
CA GLU A 305 -19.85 -29.86 19.06
C GLU A 305 -20.69 -30.21 17.82
N ILE A 306 -20.08 -30.25 16.63
CA ILE A 306 -20.74 -30.71 15.40
C ILE A 306 -21.22 -32.15 15.57
N VAL A 307 -20.35 -33.03 16.10
CA VAL A 307 -20.69 -34.45 16.34
C VAL A 307 -21.83 -34.54 17.36
N ARG A 308 -21.76 -33.78 18.46
CA ARG A 308 -22.79 -33.79 19.52
C ARG A 308 -24.16 -33.40 18.96
N ARG A 309 -24.25 -32.33 18.17
CA ARG A 309 -25.53 -31.86 17.62
C ARG A 309 -26.05 -32.72 16.47
N ALA A 310 -25.17 -33.38 15.72
CA ALA A 310 -25.58 -34.31 14.67
C ALA A 310 -26.24 -35.60 15.22
N MET A 311 -26.09 -35.86 16.52
CA MET A 311 -26.70 -37.00 17.22
C MET A 311 -28.03 -36.65 17.92
N LEU A 312 -28.42 -35.37 17.94
CA LEU A 312 -29.67 -34.86 18.53
C LEU A 312 -30.75 -34.68 17.45
#